data_AF-A0A1X1CVJ7-F1
#
_entry.id   AF-A0A1X1CVJ7-F1
#
_cell.length_a   1.000
_cell.length_b   1.000
_cell.length_c   1.000
_cell.angle_alpha   90.00
_cell.angle_beta   90.00
_cell.angle_gamma   90.00
#
_symmetry.space_group_name_H-M   'P 1'
#
loop_
_entity.id
_entity.type
_entity.pdbx_description
1 polymer ?
#
loop_
_entity_poly.entity_id
_entity_poly.type
_entity_poly.pdbx_seq_one_letter_code
_entity_poly.pdbx_strand_id
1 'polypeptide(L)'
;MIKNNNIAIFPYPDWSNLTDSDLALLKKPYCISWYEISEDGDIHYGFKTEDAKKFLKEMFFEVMFVDEMDYKTQSPVGLERGVLFFYDNKSTYSTLKDTTKKYFLSKKKESIFLRKGITNFVKATKPKFISSQKKNSLSTSLINEHLTDELPIISATYFTPEAGETIILFDENLKVKAKGVCLSMGIKIHNFNSIDQLPNPG
;
A
#
# COMPACT_ATOMS: atom_id res chain seq x y z
N MET A 1 17.77 -9.61 -25.86
CA MET A 1 17.63 -8.55 -24.86
C MET A 1 17.58 -9.19 -23.48
N ILE A 2 18.72 -9.31 -22.81
CA ILE A 2 18.77 -9.86 -21.44
C ILE A 2 18.47 -8.71 -20.49
N LYS A 3 17.20 -8.60 -20.07
CA LYS A 3 16.82 -7.70 -18.99
C LYS A 3 17.12 -8.38 -17.66
N ASN A 4 18.03 -7.82 -16.89
CA ASN A 4 18.25 -8.27 -15.52
C ASN A 4 17.19 -7.62 -14.63
N ASN A 5 16.13 -8.37 -14.36
CA ASN A 5 15.05 -7.98 -13.48
C ASN A 5 15.49 -8.14 -12.01
N ASN A 6 15.29 -7.10 -11.20
CA ASN A 6 15.70 -7.08 -9.80
C ASN A 6 14.63 -6.45 -8.91
N ILE A 7 14.62 -6.85 -7.64
CA ILE A 7 13.90 -6.17 -6.56
C ILE A 7 14.92 -5.58 -5.60
N ALA A 8 14.79 -4.28 -5.32
CA ALA A 8 15.48 -3.62 -4.23
C ALA A 8 14.59 -3.61 -2.98
N ILE A 9 15.17 -3.96 -1.83
CA ILE A 9 14.55 -3.81 -0.51
C ILE A 9 15.42 -2.86 0.32
N PHE A 10 14.82 -1.80 0.86
CA PHE A 10 15.54 -0.79 1.65
C PHE A 10 14.64 -0.22 2.76
N PRO A 11 15.20 0.32 3.85
CA PRO A 11 14.41 1.00 4.88
C PRO A 11 13.65 2.21 4.31
N TYR A 12 12.48 2.50 4.87
CA TYR A 12 11.76 3.72 4.53
C TYR A 12 12.62 4.96 4.85
N PRO A 13 12.79 5.92 3.92
CA PRO A 13 13.70 7.05 4.13
C PRO A 13 13.22 7.99 5.24
N ASP A 14 14.12 8.34 6.17
CA ASP A 14 13.81 9.23 7.30
C ASP A 14 13.43 10.65 6.85
N TRP A 15 13.90 11.08 5.68
CA TRP A 15 13.56 12.38 5.08
C TRP A 15 12.22 12.40 4.34
N SER A 16 11.50 11.27 4.26
CA SER A 16 10.27 11.20 3.48
C SER A 16 9.12 11.96 4.14
N ASN A 17 8.57 12.95 3.43
CA ASN A 17 7.41 13.74 3.86
C ASN A 17 6.06 13.09 3.54
N LEU A 18 6.01 11.77 3.26
CA LEU A 18 4.74 11.11 2.91
C LEU A 18 3.79 11.05 4.11
N THR A 19 4.34 11.01 5.32
CA THR A 19 3.58 11.02 6.57
C THR A 19 3.53 12.42 7.17
N ASP A 20 2.41 12.79 7.79
CA ASP A 20 2.12 14.14 8.32
C ASP A 20 2.95 14.57 9.56
N SER A 21 3.96 13.80 9.93
CA SER A 21 5.05 14.06 10.88
C SER A 21 4.76 15.00 12.06
N ASP A 22 4.43 14.38 13.19
CA ASP A 22 4.74 14.79 14.58
C ASP A 22 4.90 13.57 15.52
N LEU A 23 4.45 12.39 15.08
CA LEU A 23 4.50 11.13 15.84
C LEU A 23 5.48 10.15 15.19
N ALA A 24 6.09 9.29 16.00
CA ALA A 24 6.85 8.15 15.48
C ALA A 24 5.90 7.03 15.02
N LEU A 25 6.21 6.39 13.90
CA LEU A 25 5.53 5.16 13.50
C LEU A 25 5.84 4.04 14.51
N LEU A 26 4.82 3.26 14.90
CA LEU A 26 4.96 2.13 15.83
C LEU A 26 5.92 1.06 15.32
N LYS A 27 5.98 0.88 14.00
CA LYS A 27 6.88 -0.04 13.31
C LYS A 27 7.58 0.71 12.20
N LYS A 28 8.90 0.53 12.06
CA LYS A 28 9.65 1.10 10.95
C LYS A 28 9.29 0.35 9.67
N PRO A 29 8.68 1.01 8.67
CA PRO A 29 8.36 0.34 7.42
C PRO A 29 9.62 0.15 6.58
N TYR A 30 9.49 -0.69 5.58
CA TYR A 30 10.50 -0.89 4.56
C TYR A 30 9.86 -0.76 3.18
N CYS A 31 10.70 -0.54 2.19
CA CYS A 31 10.32 -0.25 0.83
C CYS A 31 10.75 -1.38 -0.09
N ILE A 32 9.94 -1.61 -1.11
CA ILE A 32 10.30 -2.45 -2.25
C ILE A 32 10.15 -1.66 -3.54
N SER A 33 11.14 -1.78 -4.42
CA SER A 33 11.09 -1.20 -5.75
C SER A 33 11.64 -2.20 -6.77
N TRP A 34 10.99 -2.25 -7.93
CA TRP A 34 11.48 -2.97 -9.09
C TRP A 34 12.50 -2.14 -9.83
N TYR A 35 13.57 -2.78 -10.32
CA TYR A 35 14.46 -2.14 -11.27
C TYR A 35 15.04 -3.11 -12.29
N GLU A 36 15.28 -2.57 -13.48
CA GLU A 36 15.90 -3.27 -14.61
C GLU A 36 17.22 -2.58 -14.94
N ILE A 37 18.22 -3.37 -15.29
CA ILE A 37 19.47 -2.88 -15.88
C ILE A 37 19.47 -3.28 -17.35
N SER A 38 19.58 -2.28 -18.24
CA SER A 38 19.66 -2.48 -19.69
C SER A 38 21.01 -3.07 -20.10
N GLU A 39 21.14 -3.49 -21.36
CA GLU A 39 22.44 -3.97 -21.90
C GLU A 39 23.50 -2.85 -21.91
N ASP A 40 23.05 -1.59 -22.05
CA ASP A 40 23.90 -0.40 -22.04
C ASP A 40 24.24 0.07 -20.61
N GLY A 41 23.68 -0.58 -19.58
CA GLY A 41 23.89 -0.24 -18.17
C GLY A 41 22.88 0.75 -17.59
N ASP A 42 21.91 1.21 -18.37
CA ASP A 42 20.86 2.12 -17.90
C ASP A 42 19.95 1.45 -16.89
N ILE A 43 19.52 2.23 -15.90
CA ILE A 43 18.71 1.72 -14.79
C ILE A 43 17.32 2.31 -14.87
N HIS A 44 16.31 1.43 -14.88
CA HIS A 44 14.92 1.81 -14.96
C HIS A 44 14.16 1.29 -13.75
N TYR A 45 13.64 2.22 -12.95
CA TYR A 45 12.88 1.93 -11.75
C TYR A 45 11.35 1.92 -11.96
N GLY A 46 10.68 1.13 -11.12
CA GLY A 46 9.23 1.08 -10.95
C GLY A 46 8.54 -0.10 -11.64
N PHE A 47 7.24 -0.24 -11.41
CA PHE A 47 6.49 -1.45 -11.74
C PHE A 47 5.77 -1.37 -13.10
N LYS A 48 6.47 -0.85 -14.11
CA LYS A 48 5.88 -0.55 -15.43
C LYS A 48 5.88 -1.73 -16.40
N THR A 49 6.83 -2.65 -16.27
CA THR A 49 6.97 -3.80 -17.18
C THR A 49 6.05 -4.95 -16.80
N GLU A 50 5.78 -5.86 -17.74
CA GLU A 50 4.87 -6.99 -17.49
C GLU A 50 5.38 -7.92 -16.37
N ASP A 51 6.69 -8.15 -16.28
CA ASP A 51 7.29 -8.92 -15.20
C ASP A 51 7.13 -8.22 -13.84
N ALA A 52 7.31 -6.90 -13.79
CA ALA A 52 7.11 -6.12 -12.58
C ALA A 52 5.64 -6.12 -12.12
N LYS A 53 4.70 -6.00 -13.06
CA LYS A 53 3.27 -6.12 -12.79
C LYS A 53 2.90 -7.52 -12.31
N LYS A 54 3.50 -8.57 -12.89
CA LYS A 54 3.32 -9.94 -12.46
C LYS A 54 3.81 -10.14 -11.03
N PHE A 55 5.00 -9.63 -10.70
CA PHE A 55 5.53 -9.65 -9.34
C PHE A 55 4.55 -9.02 -8.34
N LEU A 56 3.99 -7.84 -8.65
CA LEU A 56 3.00 -7.21 -7.77
C LEU A 56 1.73 -8.05 -7.59
N LYS A 57 1.24 -8.71 -8.63
CA LYS A 57 0.06 -9.60 -8.58
C LYS A 57 0.30 -10.88 -7.78
N GLU A 58 1.52 -11.42 -7.79
CA GLU A 58 1.93 -12.55 -6.94
C GLU A 58 2.08 -12.11 -5.48
N MET A 59 2.59 -10.88 -5.26
CA MET A 59 2.69 -10.27 -3.93
C MET A 59 1.32 -9.95 -3.33
N PHE A 60 0.38 -9.49 -4.14
CA PHE A 60 -0.94 -9.05 -3.70
C PHE A 60 -1.96 -9.43 -4.77
N PHE A 61 -2.93 -10.27 -4.45
CA PHE A 61 -3.96 -10.65 -5.42
C PHE A 61 -4.86 -9.45 -5.78
N GLU A 62 -5.31 -8.75 -4.75
CA GLU A 62 -6.16 -7.57 -4.83
C GLU A 62 -5.82 -6.64 -3.66
N VAL A 63 -6.04 -5.35 -3.85
CA VAL A 63 -6.00 -4.37 -2.77
C VAL A 63 -7.31 -3.62 -2.66
N MET A 64 -7.64 -3.16 -1.46
CA MET A 64 -8.81 -2.37 -1.16
C MET A 64 -8.40 -1.01 -0.59
N PHE A 65 -9.08 0.05 -1.00
CA PHE A 65 -9.05 1.31 -0.27
C PHE A 65 -10.48 1.74 0.05
N VAL A 66 -10.63 2.58 1.06
CA VAL A 66 -11.93 3.12 1.49
C VAL A 66 -11.91 4.62 1.27
N ASP A 67 -12.88 5.12 0.50
CA ASP A 67 -13.10 6.55 0.33
C ASP A 67 -14.31 7.01 1.15
N GLU A 68 -14.74 8.25 0.97
CA GLU A 68 -15.85 8.83 1.73
C GLU A 68 -17.22 8.20 1.40
N MET A 69 -17.32 7.43 0.32
CA MET A 69 -18.57 6.95 -0.27
C MET A 69 -18.71 5.43 -0.23
N ASP A 70 -17.63 4.69 -0.47
CA ASP A 70 -17.58 3.23 -0.41
C ASP A 70 -16.14 2.72 -0.24
N TYR A 71 -15.98 1.39 -0.22
CA TYR A 71 -14.70 0.80 -0.57
C TYR A 71 -14.60 0.53 -2.07
N LYS A 72 -13.39 0.58 -2.59
CA LYS A 72 -13.04 0.16 -3.94
C LYS A 72 -11.95 -0.88 -3.86
N THR A 73 -12.05 -1.89 -4.73
CA THR A 73 -10.97 -2.83 -4.93
C THR A 73 -10.31 -2.60 -6.28
N GLN A 74 -9.01 -2.84 -6.33
CA GLN A 74 -8.25 -2.68 -7.56
C GLN A 74 -7.07 -3.65 -7.61
N SER A 75 -6.54 -3.80 -8.82
CA SER A 75 -5.26 -4.46 -9.07
C SER A 75 -4.14 -3.77 -8.25
N PRO A 76 -3.13 -4.50 -7.76
CA PRO A 76 -1.98 -3.91 -7.06
C PRO A 76 -1.06 -3.09 -7.97
N VAL A 77 -1.33 -3.04 -9.28
CA VAL A 77 -0.53 -2.33 -10.28
C VAL A 77 -0.99 -0.88 -10.39
N GLY A 78 -0.06 0.06 -10.34
CA GLY A 78 -0.35 1.49 -10.55
C GLY A 78 -1.13 2.10 -9.39
N LEU A 79 -0.71 1.79 -8.16
CA LEU A 79 -1.37 2.30 -6.95
C LEU A 79 -1.22 3.82 -6.85
N GLU A 80 -2.28 4.47 -6.38
CA GLU A 80 -2.25 5.91 -6.14
C GLU A 80 -1.26 6.25 -5.01
N ARG A 81 -0.48 7.31 -5.22
CA ARG A 81 0.53 7.77 -4.27
C ARG A 81 -0.14 8.31 -3.01
N GLY A 82 0.41 7.98 -1.84
CA GLY A 82 -0.07 8.53 -0.57
C GLY A 82 -1.50 8.10 -0.22
N VAL A 83 -1.90 6.92 -0.68
CA VAL A 83 -3.12 6.24 -0.25
C VAL A 83 -2.74 5.00 0.55
N LEU A 84 -3.43 4.75 1.66
CA LEU A 84 -3.33 3.46 2.37
C LEU A 84 -4.29 2.46 1.74
N PHE A 85 -3.73 1.30 1.42
CA PHE A 85 -4.44 0.16 0.89
C PHE A 85 -4.41 -0.98 1.89
N PHE A 86 -5.52 -1.70 2.01
CA PHE A 86 -5.58 -3.00 2.65
C PHE A 86 -5.25 -4.08 1.61
N TYR A 87 -4.24 -4.91 1.86
CA TYR A 87 -3.92 -6.04 0.99
C TYR A 87 -4.67 -7.31 1.40
N ASP A 88 -4.81 -8.23 0.43
CA ASP A 88 -5.47 -9.52 0.67
C ASP A 88 -4.68 -10.41 1.66
N ASN A 89 -5.10 -10.31 2.93
CA ASN A 89 -4.98 -11.35 3.95
C ASN A 89 -6.38 -11.97 4.07
N LYS A 90 -6.59 -13.14 3.46
CA LYS A 90 -7.89 -13.82 3.29
C LYS A 90 -8.91 -13.62 4.42
N SER A 91 -8.49 -13.76 5.68
CA SER A 91 -9.39 -13.67 6.84
C SER A 91 -9.77 -12.23 7.21
N THR A 92 -8.80 -11.32 7.20
CA THR A 92 -9.00 -9.93 7.60
C THR A 92 -9.65 -9.12 6.49
N TYR A 93 -9.25 -9.39 5.25
CA TYR A 93 -9.73 -8.67 4.06
C TYR A 93 -11.25 -8.86 3.83
N SER A 94 -11.78 -10.07 4.01
CA SER A 94 -13.23 -10.32 3.94
C SER A 94 -14.00 -9.57 5.04
N THR A 95 -13.48 -9.60 6.27
CA THR A 95 -14.08 -8.91 7.42
C THR A 95 -14.13 -7.40 7.21
N LEU A 96 -13.06 -6.82 6.68
CA LEU A 96 -13.00 -5.38 6.36
C LEU A 96 -14.02 -5.00 5.28
N LYS A 97 -14.13 -5.79 4.20
CA LYS A 97 -15.15 -5.57 3.15
C LYS A 97 -16.56 -5.60 3.71
N ASP A 98 -16.92 -6.64 4.46
CA ASP A 98 -18.26 -6.79 5.01
C ASP A 98 -18.61 -5.67 5.99
N THR A 99 -17.66 -5.30 6.84
CA THR A 99 -17.83 -4.21 7.82
C THR A 99 -18.03 -2.88 7.10
N THR A 100 -17.24 -2.61 6.04
CA THR A 100 -17.36 -1.38 5.25
C THR A 100 -18.71 -1.30 4.53
N LYS A 101 -19.11 -2.40 3.89
CA LYS A 101 -20.41 -2.50 3.20
C LYS A 101 -21.58 -2.26 4.16
N LYS A 102 -21.56 -2.89 5.34
CA LYS A 102 -22.58 -2.70 6.38
C LYS A 102 -22.66 -1.25 6.87
N TYR A 103 -21.51 -0.61 7.06
CA TYR A 103 -21.45 0.79 7.46
C TYR A 103 -22.09 1.71 6.40
N PHE A 104 -21.69 1.61 5.13
CA PHE A 104 -22.23 2.46 4.07
C PHE A 104 -23.71 2.20 3.78
N LEU A 105 -24.17 0.96 3.87
CA LEU A 105 -25.60 0.64 3.81
C LEU A 105 -26.38 1.29 4.96
N SER A 106 -25.83 1.26 6.17
CA SER A 106 -26.45 1.91 7.34
C SER A 106 -26.50 3.43 7.20
N LYS A 107 -25.42 4.05 6.70
CA LYS A 107 -25.37 5.49 6.34
C LYS A 107 -26.44 5.87 5.31
N LYS A 108 -26.61 5.06 4.26
CA LYS A 108 -27.65 5.26 3.24
C LYS A 108 -29.06 5.13 3.86
N LYS A 109 -29.27 4.17 4.75
CA LYS A 109 -30.56 3.98 5.43
C LYS A 109 -30.89 5.18 6.35
N GLU A 110 -29.91 5.64 7.11
CA GLU A 110 -30.00 6.85 7.94
C GLU A 110 -30.39 8.08 7.11
N SER A 111 -29.74 8.32 5.96
CA SER A 111 -30.07 9.47 5.11
C SER A 111 -31.49 9.38 4.52
N ILE A 112 -31.98 8.19 4.19
CA ILE A 112 -33.37 7.98 3.74
C ILE A 112 -34.37 8.28 4.87
N PHE A 113 -34.10 7.82 6.10
CA PHE A 113 -34.99 8.10 7.23
C PHE A 113 -35.07 9.60 7.54
N LEU A 114 -33.93 10.29 7.55
CA LEU A 114 -33.88 11.74 7.75
C LEU A 114 -34.68 12.48 6.68
N ARG A 115 -34.57 12.08 5.39
CA ARG A 115 -35.37 12.65 4.29
C ARG A 115 -36.88 12.42 4.46
N LYS A 116 -37.28 11.35 5.15
CA LYS A 116 -38.68 11.03 5.47
C LYS A 116 -39.16 11.65 6.78
N GLY A 117 -38.34 12.46 7.46
CA GLY A 117 -38.67 13.06 8.75
C GLY A 117 -38.65 12.07 9.93
N ILE A 118 -38.13 10.86 9.73
CA ILE A 118 -38.00 9.85 10.78
C ILE A 118 -36.68 10.11 11.53
N THR A 119 -36.77 10.42 12.81
CA THR A 119 -35.60 10.73 13.67
C THR A 119 -35.24 9.61 14.65
N ASN A 120 -36.16 8.68 14.92
CA ASN A 120 -35.95 7.51 15.78
C ASN A 120 -35.40 6.32 14.98
N PHE A 121 -34.12 6.35 14.64
CA PHE A 121 -33.43 5.22 14.01
C PHE A 121 -32.03 5.04 14.61
N VAL A 122 -31.47 3.83 14.44
CA VAL A 122 -30.11 3.53 14.87
C VAL A 122 -29.11 4.21 13.92
N LYS A 123 -28.27 5.10 14.45
CA LYS A 123 -27.24 5.81 13.68
C LYS A 123 -26.15 4.84 13.21
N ALA A 124 -25.61 5.10 12.02
CA ALA A 124 -24.49 4.33 11.51
C ALA A 124 -23.23 4.58 12.36
N THR A 125 -22.66 3.53 12.94
CA THR A 125 -21.39 3.62 13.69
C THR A 125 -20.23 3.48 12.73
N LYS A 126 -19.36 4.50 12.66
CA LYS A 126 -18.19 4.50 11.78
C LYS A 126 -17.14 3.49 12.29
N PRO A 127 -16.74 2.49 11.49
CA PRO A 127 -15.61 1.63 11.84
C PRO A 127 -14.32 2.45 11.97
N LYS A 128 -13.47 2.11 12.94
CA LYS A 128 -12.21 2.83 13.21
C LYS A 128 -11.31 2.91 11.98
N PHE A 129 -11.22 1.82 11.23
CA PHE A 129 -10.36 1.75 10.05
C PHE A 129 -10.86 2.60 8.86
N ILE A 130 -12.11 3.07 8.91
CA ILE A 130 -12.65 4.01 7.93
C ILE A 130 -12.33 5.41 8.44
N SER A 131 -11.21 5.95 8.01
CA SER A 131 -10.82 7.34 8.27
C SER A 131 -10.84 8.15 6.98
N SER A 132 -10.95 9.47 7.11
CA SER A 132 -10.76 10.38 5.98
C SER A 132 -9.26 10.49 5.72
N GLN A 133 -8.76 9.84 4.68
CA GLN A 133 -7.39 10.06 4.23
C GLN A 133 -7.30 11.46 3.62
N LYS A 134 -6.31 12.25 4.04
CA LYS A 134 -5.99 13.51 3.35
C LYS A 134 -5.28 13.16 2.04
N LYS A 135 -5.66 13.83 0.96
CA LYS A 135 -5.00 13.66 -0.32
C LYS A 135 -3.50 14.01 -0.19
N ASN A 136 -2.62 13.12 -0.66
CA ASN A 136 -1.16 13.28 -0.71
C ASN A 136 -0.39 13.26 0.62
N SER A 137 -1.03 12.96 1.76
CA SER A 137 -0.32 12.80 3.05
C SER A 137 -0.99 11.72 3.88
N LEU A 138 -0.19 10.75 4.30
CA LEU A 138 -0.63 9.69 5.19
C LEU A 138 -0.61 10.18 6.63
N SER A 139 -1.70 9.93 7.36
CA SER A 139 -1.74 10.25 8.78
C SER A 139 -0.98 9.22 9.59
N THR A 140 0.02 9.66 10.34
CA THR A 140 0.85 8.79 11.18
C THR A 140 0.01 8.12 12.27
N SER A 141 -0.93 8.85 12.88
CA SER A 141 -1.84 8.30 13.87
C SER A 141 -2.73 7.22 13.28
N LEU A 142 -3.23 7.43 12.05
CA LEU A 142 -4.04 6.44 11.35
C LEU A 142 -3.25 5.16 11.04
N ILE A 143 -2.02 5.30 10.54
CA ILE A 143 -1.14 4.15 10.32
C ILE A 143 -0.96 3.40 11.64
N ASN A 144 -0.61 4.11 12.72
CA ASN A 144 -0.40 3.49 14.03
C ASN A 144 -1.65 2.79 14.58
N GLU A 145 -2.84 3.35 14.40
CA GLU A 145 -4.09 2.68 14.75
C GLU A 145 -4.25 1.36 13.97
N HIS A 146 -4.04 1.38 12.65
CA HIS A 146 -4.11 0.16 11.83
C HIS A 146 -3.05 -0.88 12.21
N LEU A 147 -1.83 -0.44 12.55
CA LEU A 147 -0.76 -1.33 13.01
C LEU A 147 -1.06 -1.94 14.38
N THR A 148 -1.73 -1.21 15.26
CA THR A 148 -2.18 -1.69 16.57
C THR A 148 -3.28 -2.73 16.42
N ASP A 149 -4.20 -2.51 15.47
CA ASP A 149 -5.28 -3.43 15.14
C ASP A 149 -4.83 -4.58 14.20
N GLU A 150 -3.51 -4.70 13.95
CA GLU A 150 -2.89 -5.71 13.07
C GLU A 150 -3.51 -5.79 11.66
N LEU A 151 -3.95 -4.65 11.13
CA LEU A 151 -4.57 -4.59 9.82
C LEU A 151 -3.52 -4.70 8.69
N PRO A 152 -3.85 -5.43 7.60
CA PRO A 152 -2.93 -5.70 6.51
C PRO A 152 -2.81 -4.47 5.59
N ILE A 153 -2.01 -3.48 5.99
CA ILE A 153 -1.86 -2.22 5.26
C ILE A 153 -0.56 -2.12 4.46
N ILE A 154 -0.64 -1.48 3.30
CA ILE A 154 0.49 -1.02 2.47
C ILE A 154 0.21 0.39 1.93
N SER A 155 1.24 1.04 1.40
CA SER A 155 1.07 2.26 0.61
C SER A 155 1.99 2.26 -0.61
N ALA A 156 1.73 3.15 -1.54
CA ALA A 156 2.60 3.41 -2.69
C ALA A 156 3.06 4.86 -2.67
N THR A 157 4.29 5.06 -3.13
CA THR A 157 4.88 6.38 -3.34
C THR A 157 5.85 6.31 -4.52
N TYR A 158 6.44 7.44 -4.86
CA TYR A 158 7.56 7.45 -5.79
C TYR A 158 8.69 8.27 -5.20
N PHE A 159 9.85 7.64 -5.08
CA PHE A 159 11.09 8.30 -4.71
C PHE A 159 11.86 8.58 -6.00
N THR A 160 11.81 9.82 -6.45
CA THR A 160 12.50 10.27 -7.67
C THR A 160 13.62 11.21 -7.25
N PRO A 161 14.85 11.02 -7.78
CA PRO A 161 15.25 10.05 -8.82
C PRO A 161 15.55 8.61 -8.35
N GLU A 162 15.63 8.35 -7.05
CA GLU A 162 16.40 7.22 -6.49
C GLU A 162 15.78 5.83 -6.68
N ALA A 163 14.44 5.68 -6.58
CA ALA A 163 13.79 4.36 -6.57
C ALA A 163 12.53 4.26 -7.43
N GLY A 164 12.14 5.31 -8.15
CA GLY A 164 10.92 5.35 -8.96
C GLY A 164 9.68 4.97 -8.15
N GLU A 165 8.77 4.19 -8.76
CA GLU A 165 7.58 3.67 -8.07
C GLU A 165 7.98 2.67 -6.98
N THR A 166 7.53 2.90 -5.76
CA THR A 166 7.93 2.15 -4.57
C THR A 166 6.71 1.78 -3.74
N ILE A 167 6.65 0.52 -3.28
CA ILE A 167 5.64 0.06 -2.32
C ILE A 167 6.23 0.10 -0.91
N ILE A 168 5.50 0.69 0.02
CA ILE A 168 5.84 0.78 1.44
C ILE A 168 5.10 -0.33 2.17
N LEU A 169 5.86 -1.13 2.89
CA LEU A 169 5.41 -2.33 3.59
C LEU A 169 5.60 -2.14 5.10
N PHE A 170 4.54 -2.41 5.86
CA PHE A 170 4.52 -2.28 7.31
C PHE A 170 4.55 -3.63 8.05
N ASP A 171 4.49 -4.74 7.31
CA ASP A 171 4.50 -6.12 7.82
C ASP A 171 5.75 -6.86 7.32
N GLU A 172 6.67 -7.19 8.23
CA GLU A 172 7.91 -7.93 7.92
C GLU A 172 7.68 -9.29 7.23
N ASN A 173 6.52 -9.92 7.41
CA ASN A 173 6.20 -11.17 6.72
C ASN A 173 6.13 -10.98 5.19
N LEU A 174 5.84 -9.77 4.72
CA LEU A 174 5.86 -9.47 3.29
C LEU A 174 7.28 -9.51 2.71
N LYS A 175 8.37 -9.37 3.51
CA LYS A 175 9.74 -9.61 3.03
C LYS A 175 9.94 -11.08 2.69
N VAL A 176 9.43 -11.97 3.54
CA VAL A 176 9.49 -13.41 3.33
C VAL A 176 8.69 -13.79 2.08
N LYS A 177 7.50 -13.20 1.91
CA LYS A 177 6.69 -13.37 0.70
C LYS A 177 7.43 -12.89 -0.55
N ALA A 178 8.01 -11.70 -0.52
CA ALA A 178 8.79 -11.15 -1.64
C ALA A 178 9.94 -12.07 -2.04
N LYS A 179 10.67 -12.62 -1.06
CA LYS A 179 11.71 -13.63 -1.31
C LYS A 179 11.19 -14.87 -2.03
N GLY A 180 10.05 -15.40 -1.60
CA GLY A 180 9.41 -16.54 -2.26
C GLY A 180 8.98 -16.23 -3.71
N VAL A 181 8.37 -15.07 -3.95
CA VAL A 181 7.94 -14.65 -5.28
C VAL A 181 9.14 -14.42 -6.21
N CYS A 182 10.19 -13.73 -5.75
CA CYS A 182 11.37 -13.53 -6.57
C CYS A 182 12.06 -14.85 -6.93
N LEU A 183 12.13 -15.80 -5.99
CA LEU A 183 12.69 -17.12 -6.25
C LEU A 183 11.89 -17.87 -7.32
N SER A 184 10.56 -17.87 -7.25
CA SER A 184 9.71 -18.55 -8.24
C SER A 184 9.77 -17.90 -9.63
N MET A 185 10.05 -16.61 -9.70
CA MET A 185 10.18 -15.85 -10.95
C MET A 185 11.61 -15.76 -11.48
N GLY A 186 12.62 -16.28 -10.77
CA GLY A 186 14.03 -16.16 -11.17
C GLY A 186 14.59 -14.73 -11.07
N ILE A 187 14.01 -13.89 -10.21
CA ILE A 187 14.38 -12.49 -10.00
C ILE A 187 15.36 -12.39 -8.85
N LYS A 188 16.39 -11.54 -8.98
CA LYS A 188 17.34 -11.28 -7.90
C LYS A 188 16.77 -10.26 -6.91
N ILE A 189 16.99 -10.51 -5.62
CA ILE A 189 16.72 -9.54 -4.56
C ILE A 189 18.02 -8.95 -4.06
N HIS A 190 18.04 -7.63 -3.93
CA HIS A 190 19.13 -6.88 -3.32
C HIS A 190 18.60 -6.15 -2.09
N ASN A 191 19.31 -6.29 -0.97
CA ASN A 191 18.98 -5.59 0.26
C ASN A 191 19.98 -4.45 0.43
N PHE A 192 19.46 -3.25 0.63
CA PHE A 192 20.24 -2.03 0.82
C PHE A 192 19.97 -1.47 2.21
N ASN A 193 20.96 -0.76 2.77
CA ASN A 193 20.82 -0.16 4.10
C ASN A 193 20.15 1.21 4.05
N SER A 194 20.14 1.88 2.89
CA SER A 194 19.39 3.11 2.65
C SER A 194 19.00 3.22 1.17
N ILE A 195 18.08 4.14 0.88
CA ILE A 195 17.70 4.48 -0.49
C ILE A 195 18.88 5.05 -1.30
N ASP A 196 19.82 5.73 -0.65
CA ASP A 196 20.99 6.36 -1.30
C ASP A 196 22.03 5.35 -1.80
N GLN A 197 21.90 4.09 -1.39
CA GLN A 197 22.75 2.98 -1.86
C GLN A 197 22.19 2.30 -3.11
N LEU A 198 21.01 2.73 -3.58
CA LEU A 198 20.43 2.18 -4.79
C LEU A 198 21.30 2.55 -6.01
N PRO A 199 21.37 1.65 -7.01
CA PRO A 199 22.01 1.96 -8.28
C PRO A 199 21.44 3.24 -8.92
N ASN A 200 22.25 4.28 -9.11
CA ASN A 200 21.75 5.51 -9.70
C ASN A 200 21.44 5.35 -11.20
N PRO A 201 20.29 5.85 -11.68
CA PRO A 201 20.10 6.08 -13.10
C PRO A 201 21.09 7.17 -13.52
N GLY A 202 22.08 6.81 -14.35
CA GLY A 202 23.09 7.73 -14.87
C GLY A 202 22.51 8.87 -15.71
#